data_AF-A0AAW0SUA8-F1
#
_entry.id   AF-A0AAW0SUA8-F1
#
_cell.length_a   1.000
_cell.length_b   1.000
_cell.length_c   1.000
_cell.angle_alpha   90.00
_cell.angle_beta   90.00
_cell.angle_gamma   90.00
#
_symmetry.space_group_name_H-M   'P 1'
#
loop_
_entity.id
_entity.type
_entity.pdbx_description
1 polymer ?
#
loop_
_entity_poly.entity_id
_entity_poly.type
_entity_poly.pdbx_seq_one_letter_code
_entity_poly.pdbx_strand_id
1 'polypeptide(L)'
;MAWGPLLPRLRGVGALALLLVLAVLLMAYTAHQQVRQPSRRGGDQVFDARHVAEHQTRHVLFFNRVPKCGSEMLVLLLQWLQARNGFRHMRLKNTVKRYLTFDQQAALVEEIGERVQESTEPRVSFDRHVYFTNFTSYGFKMPIYLNLVRDPVEKMASRFYYARATPRPGAATPPGYTSPAPPHYTSLEECLRYQDPECTFLTGHHYDLTIPYFCGHEDFCRYIFYTCILQGIAGRVRRKT
;
A
#
# COMPACT_ATOMS: atom_id res chain seq x y z
N MET A 1 -73.97 -2.06 63.82
CA MET A 1 -73.06 -3.18 64.15
C MET A 1 -72.13 -3.37 62.96
N ALA A 2 -70.85 -2.97 63.08
CA ALA A 2 -69.86 -3.11 62.03
C ALA A 2 -68.58 -3.69 62.63
N TRP A 3 -68.07 -4.76 62.01
CA TRP A 3 -66.75 -5.36 62.26
C TRP A 3 -66.04 -5.48 60.89
N GLY A 4 -64.75 -5.14 60.86
CA GLY A 4 -63.87 -5.19 59.66
C GLY A 4 -63.50 -6.61 59.21
N PRO A 5 -62.57 -6.78 58.23
CA PRO A 5 -61.15 -6.61 58.56
C PRO A 5 -60.18 -6.08 57.46
N LEU A 6 -59.05 -5.60 57.96
CA LEU A 6 -57.65 -5.59 57.49
C LEU A 6 -57.26 -5.92 56.02
N LEU A 7 -56.54 -4.98 55.40
CA LEU A 7 -55.49 -5.23 54.39
C LEU A 7 -54.26 -4.33 54.70
N PRO A 8 -53.02 -4.86 54.70
CA PRO A 8 -51.83 -4.10 55.06
C PRO A 8 -51.25 -3.30 53.88
N ARG A 9 -50.85 -2.07 54.19
CA ARG A 9 -50.09 -1.15 53.33
C ARG A 9 -48.68 -1.69 53.05
N LEU A 10 -48.35 -1.97 51.79
CA LEU A 10 -46.95 -2.11 51.35
C LEU A 10 -46.42 -0.74 50.90
N ARG A 11 -45.40 -0.29 51.64
CA ARG A 11 -44.73 1.02 51.56
C ARG A 11 -43.97 1.17 50.23
N GLY A 12 -44.21 2.31 49.55
CA GLY A 12 -43.69 2.68 48.22
C GLY A 12 -42.17 2.91 48.09
N VAL A 13 -41.33 2.36 48.96
CA VAL A 13 -39.86 2.45 48.85
C VAL A 13 -39.29 1.22 48.13
N GLY A 14 -39.92 0.05 48.29
CA GLY A 14 -39.48 -1.19 47.63
C GLY A 14 -39.68 -1.17 46.11
N ALA A 15 -40.76 -0.54 45.64
CA ALA A 15 -41.06 -0.45 44.20
C ALA A 15 -40.04 0.39 43.43
N LEU A 16 -39.58 1.50 44.03
CA LEU A 16 -38.60 2.40 43.42
C LEU A 16 -37.21 1.75 43.38
N ALA A 17 -36.83 1.02 44.42
CA ALA A 17 -35.59 0.24 44.45
C ALA A 17 -35.60 -0.87 43.39
N LEU A 18 -36.73 -1.57 43.20
CA LEU A 18 -36.87 -2.61 42.18
C LEU A 18 -36.76 -2.04 40.76
N LEU A 19 -37.35 -0.87 40.51
CA LEU A 19 -37.28 -0.19 39.21
C LEU A 19 -35.86 0.28 38.88
N LEU A 20 -35.11 0.78 39.87
CA LEU A 20 -33.71 1.17 39.67
C LEU A 20 -32.82 -0.03 39.36
N VAL A 21 -33.02 -1.16 40.05
CA VAL A 21 -32.27 -2.40 39.77
C VAL A 21 -32.60 -2.93 38.37
N LEU A 22 -33.88 -2.94 37.97
CA LEU A 22 -34.30 -3.32 36.62
C LEU A 22 -33.70 -2.40 35.55
N ALA A 23 -33.65 -1.09 35.79
CA ALA A 23 -33.05 -0.13 34.86
C ALA A 23 -31.54 -0.36 34.71
N VAL A 24 -30.82 -0.61 35.81
CA VAL A 24 -29.37 -0.92 35.76
C VAL A 24 -29.12 -2.25 35.03
N LEU A 25 -29.93 -3.27 35.27
CA LEU A 25 -29.82 -4.56 34.57
C LEU A 25 -30.14 -4.43 33.07
N LEU A 26 -31.13 -3.63 32.69
CA LEU A 26 -31.44 -3.32 31.29
C LEU A 26 -30.30 -2.55 30.62
N MET A 27 -29.71 -1.56 31.28
CA MET A 27 -28.55 -0.81 30.77
C MET A 27 -27.30 -1.69 30.65
N ALA A 28 -27.07 -2.59 31.60
CA ALA A 28 -25.99 -3.57 31.51
C ALA A 28 -26.24 -4.58 30.36
N TYR A 29 -27.49 -5.01 30.16
CA TYR A 29 -27.88 -5.90 29.09
C TYR A 29 -27.73 -5.25 27.70
N THR A 30 -28.14 -3.98 27.53
CA THR A 30 -27.96 -3.25 26.26
C THR A 30 -26.48 -2.97 25.97
N ALA A 31 -25.68 -2.62 26.98
CA ALA A 31 -24.24 -2.47 26.83
C ALA A 31 -23.55 -3.79 26.44
N HIS A 32 -23.95 -4.90 27.06
CA HIS A 32 -23.43 -6.22 26.73
C HIS A 32 -23.88 -6.70 25.34
N GLN A 33 -25.07 -6.30 24.87
CA GLN A 33 -25.54 -6.53 23.49
C GLN A 33 -24.71 -5.73 22.47
N GLN A 34 -24.31 -4.49 22.77
CA GLN A 34 -23.43 -3.70 21.89
C GLN A 34 -22.04 -4.33 21.68
N VAL A 35 -21.48 -4.94 22.73
CA VAL A 35 -20.17 -5.63 22.64
C VAL A 35 -20.29 -7.01 21.99
N ARG A 36 -21.45 -7.67 22.10
CA ARG A 36 -21.70 -9.00 21.51
C ARG A 36 -22.26 -8.99 20.10
N GLN A 37 -22.69 -7.86 19.53
CA GLN A 37 -22.98 -7.82 18.09
C GLN A 37 -21.65 -7.92 17.34
N PRO A 38 -21.36 -9.05 16.66
CA PRO A 38 -20.36 -9.02 15.61
C PRO A 38 -20.90 -8.05 14.57
N SER A 39 -20.03 -7.23 13.97
CA SER A 39 -20.38 -6.44 12.81
C SER A 39 -20.95 -7.38 11.72
N ARG A 40 -22.27 -7.55 11.69
CA ARG A 40 -23.01 -8.16 10.58
C ARG A 40 -23.10 -7.11 9.48
N ARG A 41 -21.96 -6.85 8.85
CA ARG A 41 -21.88 -6.36 7.47
C ARG A 41 -21.09 -7.40 6.67
N GLY A 42 -21.68 -8.59 6.60
CA GLY A 42 -21.43 -9.55 5.53
C GLY A 42 -22.73 -9.65 4.74
N GLY A 43 -22.81 -8.88 3.67
CA GLY A 43 -23.96 -8.79 2.78
C GLY A 43 -23.61 -7.86 1.64
N ASP A 44 -23.06 -8.43 0.56
CA ASP A 44 -23.00 -7.89 -0.79
C ASP A 44 -22.71 -6.39 -0.95
N GLN A 45 -21.59 -5.93 -0.38
CA GLN A 45 -20.82 -4.90 -1.08
C GLN A 45 -19.87 -5.62 -2.03
N VAL A 46 -20.44 -6.17 -3.11
CA VAL A 46 -19.72 -6.11 -4.38
C VAL A 46 -19.39 -4.64 -4.53
N PHE A 47 -18.13 -4.27 -4.31
CA PHE A 47 -17.60 -2.95 -4.61
C PHE A 47 -18.23 -2.57 -5.94
N ASP A 48 -19.07 -1.52 -5.98
CA ASP A 48 -19.69 -1.06 -7.22
C ASP A 48 -18.62 -0.34 -8.06
N ALA A 49 -17.56 -1.08 -8.37
CA ALA A 49 -16.51 -0.76 -9.30
C ALA A 49 -17.09 -0.52 -10.69
N ARG A 50 -18.30 -1.02 -10.97
CA ARG A 50 -18.96 -0.89 -12.27
C ARG A 50 -19.40 0.54 -12.54
N HIS A 51 -19.90 1.28 -11.55
CA HIS A 51 -20.28 2.68 -11.75
C HIS A 51 -19.07 3.65 -11.84
N VAL A 52 -17.93 3.30 -11.23
CA VAL A 52 -16.66 4.05 -11.33
C VAL A 52 -15.91 3.75 -12.64
N ALA A 53 -16.18 2.62 -13.29
CA ALA A 53 -15.30 2.04 -14.29
C ALA A 53 -15.29 2.74 -15.66
N GLU A 54 -16.39 3.32 -16.14
CA GLU A 54 -16.45 3.62 -17.58
C GLU A 54 -15.74 4.94 -17.95
N HIS A 55 -15.92 6.01 -17.15
CA HIS A 55 -15.41 7.35 -17.48
C HIS A 55 -14.19 7.84 -16.68
N GLN A 56 -13.92 7.35 -15.46
CA GLN A 56 -12.92 7.96 -14.56
C GLN A 56 -11.47 7.51 -14.79
N THR A 57 -11.25 6.32 -15.36
CA THR A 57 -9.90 5.74 -15.49
C THR A 57 -9.01 6.38 -16.55
N ARG A 58 -9.58 7.12 -17.53
CA ARG A 58 -8.78 7.94 -18.46
C ARG A 58 -8.06 9.10 -17.77
N HIS A 59 -8.40 9.36 -16.51
CA HIS A 59 -7.91 10.50 -15.72
C HIS A 59 -7.12 10.09 -14.48
N VAL A 60 -6.80 8.79 -14.33
CA VAL A 60 -5.96 8.28 -13.25
C VAL A 60 -4.58 7.94 -13.77
N LEU A 61 -3.54 8.60 -13.23
CA LEU A 61 -2.13 8.31 -13.50
C LEU A 61 -1.51 7.58 -12.30
N PHE A 62 -0.86 6.45 -12.54
CA PHE A 62 -0.13 5.71 -11.52
C PHE A 62 1.36 5.69 -11.84
N PHE A 63 2.15 6.39 -11.03
CA PHE A 63 3.60 6.44 -11.12
C PHE A 63 4.22 5.41 -10.17
N ASN A 64 4.49 4.19 -10.66
CA ASN A 64 5.16 3.17 -9.87
C ASN A 64 6.68 3.39 -9.90
N ARG A 65 7.16 4.10 -8.88
CA ARG A 65 8.48 4.74 -8.85
C ARG A 65 9.62 3.73 -8.76
N VAL A 66 10.48 3.75 -9.77
CA VAL A 66 11.79 3.09 -9.68
C VAL A 66 12.73 3.93 -8.80
N PRO A 67 13.38 3.35 -7.79
CA PRO A 67 14.33 4.05 -6.94
C PRO A 67 15.59 4.43 -7.73
N LYS A 68 16.22 5.54 -7.34
CA LYS A 68 17.51 6.03 -7.89
C LYS A 68 17.48 6.41 -9.39
N CYS A 69 16.29 6.58 -9.95
CA CYS A 69 16.06 7.04 -11.32
C CYS A 69 15.63 8.52 -11.42
N GLY A 70 15.81 9.33 -10.35
CA GLY A 70 15.31 10.70 -10.33
C GLY A 70 13.80 10.83 -10.06
N SER A 71 13.15 9.76 -9.59
CA SER A 71 11.69 9.72 -9.40
C SER A 71 11.15 10.73 -8.38
N GLU A 72 11.95 11.20 -7.41
CA GLU A 72 11.52 12.25 -6.49
C GLU A 72 11.34 13.60 -7.20
N MET A 73 12.21 13.93 -8.16
CA MET A 73 12.11 15.18 -8.92
C MET A 73 10.81 15.24 -9.72
N LEU A 74 10.40 14.11 -10.33
CA LEU A 74 9.14 14.04 -11.05
C LEU A 74 7.93 14.18 -10.11
N VAL A 75 7.99 13.64 -8.90
CA VAL A 75 6.94 13.86 -7.90
C VAL A 75 6.82 15.33 -7.52
N LEU A 76 7.93 16.01 -7.26
CA LEU A 76 7.93 17.45 -6.97
C LEU A 76 7.33 18.26 -8.13
N LEU A 77 7.67 17.90 -9.37
CA LEU A 77 7.09 18.51 -10.56
C LEU A 77 5.58 18.29 -10.65
N LEU A 78 5.11 17.06 -10.42
CA LEU A 78 3.67 16.74 -10.39
C LEU A 78 2.95 17.55 -9.31
N GLN A 79 3.53 17.64 -8.11
CA GLN A 79 2.97 18.42 -7.01
C GLN A 79 2.87 19.91 -7.34
N TRP A 80 3.85 20.45 -8.06
CA TRP A 80 3.83 21.85 -8.48
C TRP A 80 2.80 22.11 -9.59
N LEU A 81 2.73 21.23 -10.59
CA LEU A 81 1.82 21.37 -11.73
C LEU A 81 0.35 21.12 -11.39
N GLN A 82 0.06 20.41 -10.29
CA GLN A 82 -1.29 20.03 -9.90
C GLN A 82 -2.23 21.24 -9.77
N ALA A 83 -1.73 22.35 -9.20
CA ALA A 83 -2.51 23.56 -9.00
C ALA A 83 -2.86 24.27 -10.32
N ARG A 84 -1.94 24.27 -11.29
CA ARG A 84 -2.12 24.96 -12.58
C ARG A 84 -2.95 24.14 -13.57
N ASN A 85 -2.85 22.81 -13.50
CA ASN A 85 -3.38 21.93 -14.54
C ASN A 85 -4.68 21.21 -14.12
N GLY A 86 -5.25 21.52 -12.96
CA GLY A 86 -6.53 20.96 -12.50
C GLY A 86 -6.48 19.44 -12.33
N PHE A 87 -5.52 18.97 -11.53
CA PHE A 87 -5.44 17.59 -11.08
C PHE A 87 -4.92 17.53 -9.64
N ARG A 88 -5.14 16.41 -8.95
CA ARG A 88 -4.58 16.15 -7.60
C ARG A 88 -3.42 15.16 -7.68
N HIS A 89 -2.31 15.43 -7.01
CA HIS A 89 -1.26 14.45 -6.79
C HIS A 89 -1.30 13.90 -5.36
N MET A 90 -1.36 12.58 -5.21
CA MET A 90 -1.46 11.90 -3.92
C MET A 90 -0.31 10.90 -3.74
N ARG A 91 0.51 11.11 -2.70
CA ARG A 91 1.58 10.17 -2.36
C ARG A 91 1.02 8.99 -1.56
N LEU A 92 1.24 7.77 -2.05
CA LEU A 92 0.86 6.57 -1.30
C LEU A 92 1.99 6.18 -0.33
N LYS A 93 1.62 5.49 0.75
CA LYS A 93 2.59 5.07 1.77
C LYS A 93 3.59 4.08 1.17
N ASN A 94 4.87 4.43 1.25
CA ASN A 94 5.94 3.55 0.83
C ASN A 94 6.24 2.49 1.89
N THR A 95 6.44 1.26 1.43
CA THR A 95 6.85 0.10 2.24
C THR A 95 8.27 -0.31 1.87
N VAL A 96 8.96 -0.97 2.80
CA VAL A 96 10.29 -1.56 2.52
C VAL A 96 10.17 -2.61 1.42
N LYS A 97 9.15 -3.47 1.52
CA LYS A 97 8.81 -4.46 0.50
C LYS A 97 8.15 -3.78 -0.70
N ARG A 98 8.68 -4.06 -1.90
CA ARG A 98 8.17 -3.57 -3.20
C ARG A 98 7.28 -4.59 -3.89
N TYR A 99 7.52 -5.87 -3.60
CA TYR A 99 6.64 -6.99 -3.91
C TYR A 99 5.45 -6.98 -2.96
N LEU A 100 4.26 -7.25 -3.50
CA LEU A 100 3.01 -7.34 -2.76
C LEU A 100 2.37 -8.72 -2.99
N THR A 101 1.85 -9.34 -1.93
CA THR A 101 0.98 -10.51 -2.04
C THR A 101 -0.32 -10.17 -2.75
N PHE A 102 -1.09 -11.17 -3.17
CA PHE A 102 -2.41 -10.96 -3.80
C PHE A 102 -3.31 -10.03 -2.97
N ASP A 103 -3.45 -10.29 -1.67
CA ASP A 103 -4.27 -9.45 -0.77
C ASP A 103 -3.72 -8.03 -0.65
N GLN A 104 -2.40 -7.86 -0.62
CA GLN A 104 -1.77 -6.54 -0.57
C GLN A 104 -1.93 -5.76 -1.88
N GLN A 105 -1.97 -6.46 -3.02
CA GLN A 105 -2.28 -5.85 -4.31
C GLN A 105 -3.75 -5.44 -4.36
N ALA A 106 -4.67 -6.29 -3.89
CA ALA A 106 -6.09 -5.95 -3.79
C ALA A 106 -6.30 -4.71 -2.91
N ALA A 107 -5.67 -4.66 -1.74
CA ALA A 107 -5.73 -3.51 -0.84
C ALA A 107 -5.15 -2.21 -1.47
N LEU A 108 -4.10 -2.32 -2.29
CA LEU A 108 -3.58 -1.16 -3.04
C LEU A 108 -4.59 -0.65 -4.08
N VAL A 109 -5.25 -1.56 -4.79
CA VAL A 109 -6.25 -1.21 -5.81
C VAL A 109 -7.47 -0.56 -5.15
N GLU A 110 -7.92 -1.11 -4.02
CA GLU A 110 -8.99 -0.56 -3.19
C GLU A 110 -8.64 0.84 -2.68
N GLU A 111 -7.46 1.03 -2.06
CA GLU A 111 -6.99 2.34 -1.57
C GLU A 111 -6.99 3.39 -2.70
N ILE A 112 -6.58 3.01 -3.92
CA ILE A 112 -6.60 3.92 -5.07
C ILE A 112 -8.04 4.23 -5.50
N GLY A 113 -8.91 3.22 -5.53
CA GLY A 113 -10.32 3.39 -5.88
C GLY A 113 -11.04 4.35 -4.92
N GLU A 114 -10.86 4.16 -3.62
CA GLU A 114 -11.41 5.03 -2.57
C GLU A 114 -10.91 6.46 -2.72
N ARG A 115 -9.59 6.65 -2.84
CA ARG A 115 -9.00 8.00 -2.99
C ARG A 115 -9.43 8.72 -4.27
N VAL A 116 -9.71 7.98 -5.35
CA VAL A 116 -10.28 8.55 -6.57
C VAL A 116 -11.71 9.03 -6.34
N GLN A 117 -12.53 8.28 -5.60
CA GLN A 117 -13.90 8.67 -5.27
C GLN A 117 -13.95 9.87 -4.31
N GLU A 118 -13.03 9.93 -3.34
CA GLU A 118 -12.90 11.04 -2.39
C GLU A 118 -12.30 12.31 -3.01
N SER A 119 -11.65 12.21 -4.17
CA SER A 119 -11.03 13.35 -4.82
C SER A 119 -12.07 14.31 -5.38
N THR A 120 -11.93 15.58 -5.05
CA THR A 120 -12.71 16.67 -5.67
C THR A 120 -12.30 16.93 -7.12
N GLU A 121 -11.06 16.59 -7.48
CA GLU A 121 -10.53 16.78 -8.83
C GLU A 121 -10.84 15.54 -9.69
N PRO A 122 -11.30 15.73 -10.94
CA PRO A 122 -11.59 14.61 -11.85
C PRO A 122 -10.32 13.90 -12.32
N ARG A 123 -9.17 14.56 -12.28
CA ARG A 123 -7.86 14.03 -12.65
C ARG A 123 -7.02 13.80 -11.39
N VAL A 124 -6.51 12.59 -11.23
CA VAL A 124 -5.72 12.20 -10.06
C VAL A 124 -4.46 11.48 -10.51
N SER A 125 -3.36 11.77 -9.82
CA SER A 125 -2.10 11.06 -9.99
C SER A 125 -1.62 10.52 -8.66
N PHE A 126 -1.05 9.32 -8.69
CA PHE A 126 -0.52 8.63 -7.52
C PHE A 126 0.94 8.28 -7.73
N ASP A 127 1.72 8.26 -6.66
CA ASP A 127 3.07 7.70 -6.67
C ASP A 127 3.27 6.67 -5.56
N ARG A 128 3.96 5.57 -5.91
CA ARG A 128 4.39 4.57 -4.93
C ARG A 128 5.60 3.81 -5.44
N HIS A 129 6.49 3.45 -4.54
CA HIS A 129 7.51 2.46 -4.79
C HIS A 129 6.93 1.04 -4.75
N VAL A 130 6.48 0.51 -5.88
CA VAL A 130 5.86 -0.82 -6.00
C VAL A 130 6.13 -1.43 -7.38
N TYR A 131 6.17 -2.75 -7.46
CA TYR A 131 6.22 -3.45 -8.75
C TYR A 131 4.91 -3.31 -9.52
N PHE A 132 4.93 -3.66 -10.80
CA PHE A 132 3.74 -3.54 -11.66
C PHE A 132 2.59 -4.39 -11.08
N THR A 133 1.44 -3.75 -10.86
CA THR A 133 0.21 -4.42 -10.41
C THR A 133 -0.81 -4.39 -11.55
N ASN A 134 -1.39 -5.53 -11.90
CA ASN A 134 -2.47 -5.56 -12.88
C ASN A 134 -3.82 -5.24 -12.21
N PHE A 135 -4.30 -4.00 -12.34
CA PHE A 135 -5.54 -3.53 -11.69
C PHE A 135 -6.77 -4.28 -12.20
N THR A 136 -6.79 -4.72 -13.47
CA THR A 136 -7.94 -5.45 -14.04
C THR A 136 -8.18 -6.78 -13.37
N SER A 137 -7.14 -7.43 -12.84
CA SER A 137 -7.26 -8.67 -12.06
C SER A 137 -8.04 -8.48 -10.76
N TYR A 138 -8.18 -7.24 -10.28
CA TYR A 138 -8.88 -6.89 -9.04
C TYR A 138 -10.18 -6.10 -9.31
N GLY A 139 -10.73 -6.19 -10.52
CA GLY A 139 -11.99 -5.53 -10.87
C GLY A 139 -11.89 -4.02 -11.09
N PHE A 140 -10.68 -3.46 -11.14
CA PHE A 140 -10.44 -2.03 -11.40
C PHE A 140 -9.84 -1.82 -12.78
N LYS A 141 -10.30 -0.82 -13.52
CA LYS A 141 -9.76 -0.56 -14.87
C LYS A 141 -8.34 0.02 -14.77
N MET A 142 -7.46 -0.41 -15.68
CA MET A 142 -6.05 -0.06 -15.63
C MET A 142 -5.85 1.47 -15.66
N PRO A 143 -5.14 2.04 -14.67
CA PRO A 143 -4.72 3.43 -14.74
C PRO A 143 -3.63 3.62 -15.80
N ILE A 144 -3.34 4.88 -16.13
CA ILE A 144 -2.21 5.22 -16.99
C ILE A 144 -0.92 5.04 -16.18
N TYR A 145 -0.15 4.02 -16.53
CA TYR A 145 1.16 3.78 -15.92
C TYR A 145 2.20 4.76 -16.46
N LEU A 146 2.99 5.30 -15.54
CA LEU A 146 4.18 6.08 -15.84
C LEU A 146 5.36 5.46 -15.09
N ASN A 147 6.53 5.43 -15.73
CA ASN A 147 7.79 5.03 -15.11
C ASN A 147 8.90 5.96 -15.57
N LEU A 148 9.93 6.07 -14.73
CA LEU A 148 11.18 6.70 -15.07
C LEU A 148 12.29 5.70 -14.79
N VAL A 149 13.07 5.39 -15.83
CA VAL A 149 14.18 4.45 -15.76
C VAL A 149 15.51 5.19 -15.92
N ARG A 150 16.57 4.57 -15.42
CA ARG A 150 17.95 5.04 -15.55
C ARG A 150 18.79 3.89 -16.06
N ASP A 151 19.90 4.21 -16.72
CA ASP A 151 20.94 3.24 -17.04
C ASP A 151 21.22 2.33 -15.83
N PRO A 152 21.26 0.99 -16.00
CA PRO A 152 21.43 0.07 -14.89
C PRO A 152 22.73 0.28 -14.09
N VAL A 153 23.83 0.63 -14.76
CA VAL A 153 25.14 0.86 -14.13
C VAL A 153 25.09 2.14 -13.31
N GLU A 154 24.59 3.22 -13.88
CA GLU A 154 24.46 4.48 -13.12
C GLU A 154 23.45 4.38 -11.96
N LYS A 155 22.37 3.61 -12.14
CA LYS A 155 21.41 3.33 -11.07
C LYS A 155 22.10 2.61 -9.92
N MET A 156 22.94 1.62 -10.24
CA MET A 156 23.72 0.87 -9.25
C MET A 156 24.68 1.80 -8.48
N ALA A 157 25.44 2.63 -9.20
CA ALA A 157 26.33 3.61 -8.59
C ALA A 157 25.56 4.59 -7.68
N SER A 158 24.42 5.10 -8.14
CA SER A 158 23.58 6.01 -7.34
C SER A 158 23.04 5.33 -6.07
N ARG A 159 22.70 4.03 -6.13
CA ARG A 159 22.28 3.26 -4.96
C ARG A 159 23.42 3.11 -3.96
N PHE A 160 24.61 2.72 -4.44
CA PHE A 160 25.82 2.54 -3.64
C PHE A 160 26.17 3.80 -2.84
N TYR A 161 26.36 4.93 -3.51
CA TYR A 161 26.73 6.17 -2.82
C TYR A 161 25.63 6.71 -1.92
N TYR A 162 24.36 6.50 -2.27
CA TYR A 162 23.25 6.93 -1.42
C TYR A 162 23.14 6.14 -0.11
N ALA A 163 23.39 4.82 -0.13
CA ALA A 163 23.39 3.99 1.07
C ALA A 163 24.42 4.50 2.10
N ARG A 164 25.55 5.03 1.61
CA ARG A 164 26.62 5.61 2.41
C ARG A 164 26.34 7.03 2.88
N ALA A 165 25.78 7.88 2.00
CA ALA A 165 25.44 9.26 2.34
C ALA A 165 24.23 9.37 3.28
N THR A 166 23.33 8.37 3.28
CA THR A 166 22.13 8.34 4.12
C THR A 166 22.03 7.03 4.91
N PRO A 167 22.93 6.80 5.88
CA PRO A 167 22.83 5.63 6.74
C PRO A 167 21.46 5.63 7.43
N ARG A 168 20.76 4.50 7.39
CA ARG A 168 19.51 4.30 8.13
C ARG A 168 19.81 3.40 9.33
N PRO A 169 20.07 3.96 10.52
CA PRO A 169 20.27 3.15 11.72
C PRO A 169 19.03 2.27 11.94
N GLY A 170 19.24 0.95 12.07
CA GLY A 170 18.15 -0.01 12.30
C GLY A 170 17.34 -0.41 11.05
N ALA A 171 17.74 -0.03 9.83
CA ALA A 171 17.15 -0.63 8.64
C ALA A 171 17.49 -2.12 8.61
N ALA A 172 16.45 -2.98 8.57
CA ALA A 172 16.61 -4.42 8.44
C ALA A 172 17.51 -4.70 7.24
N THR A 173 18.67 -5.31 7.52
CA THR A 173 19.53 -5.84 6.49
C THR A 173 18.74 -6.91 5.71
N PRO A 174 18.84 -6.97 4.38
CA PRO A 174 18.19 -8.03 3.61
C PRO A 174 18.53 -9.41 4.21
N PRO A 175 17.62 -10.39 4.19
CA PRO A 175 17.93 -11.75 4.63
C PRO A 175 19.16 -12.28 3.90
N GLY A 176 20.21 -12.67 4.65
CA GLY A 176 21.52 -13.06 4.11
C GLY A 176 22.59 -11.96 4.10
N TYR A 177 22.25 -10.73 4.50
CA TYR A 177 23.20 -9.63 4.67
C TYR A 177 23.61 -9.52 6.15
N THR A 178 24.64 -10.28 6.53
CA THR A 178 25.46 -10.00 7.71
C THR A 178 26.55 -9.03 7.27
N SER A 179 26.45 -7.74 7.60
CA SER A 179 27.64 -6.87 7.54
C SER A 179 28.38 -7.04 8.86
N PRO A 180 29.51 -7.74 8.93
CA PRO A 180 30.20 -7.99 10.20
C PRO A 180 31.04 -6.79 10.66
N ALA A 181 31.21 -5.77 9.81
CA ALA A 181 32.04 -4.60 10.05
C ALA A 181 31.55 -3.43 9.17
N PRO A 182 31.93 -2.16 9.46
CA PRO A 182 31.80 -1.10 8.47
C PRO A 182 32.54 -1.53 7.19
N PRO A 183 31.97 -1.31 5.99
CA PRO A 183 32.59 -1.77 4.76
C PRO A 183 33.95 -1.09 4.58
N HIS A 184 34.99 -1.88 4.37
CA HIS A 184 36.39 -1.43 4.22
C HIS A 184 36.61 -0.53 3.00
N TYR A 185 35.63 -0.45 2.11
CA TYR A 185 35.70 0.27 0.85
C TYR A 185 34.85 1.55 0.88
N THR A 186 35.32 2.60 0.21
CA THR A 186 34.59 3.90 0.11
C THR A 186 34.04 4.17 -1.29
N SER A 187 34.63 3.55 -2.31
CA SER A 187 34.24 3.70 -3.72
C SER A 187 33.59 2.44 -4.28
N LEU A 188 32.81 2.61 -5.36
CA LEU A 188 32.16 1.47 -6.02
C LEU A 188 33.19 0.54 -6.67
N GLU A 189 34.25 1.10 -7.25
CA GLU A 189 35.33 0.36 -7.91
C GLU A 189 36.05 -0.55 -6.93
N GLU A 190 36.29 -0.05 -5.72
CA GLU A 190 36.90 -0.81 -4.65
C GLU A 190 36.00 -1.95 -4.19
N CYS A 191 34.70 -1.68 -4.00
CA CYS A 191 33.70 -2.72 -3.72
C CYS A 191 33.73 -3.85 -4.78
N LEU A 192 33.74 -3.47 -6.06
CA LEU A 192 33.77 -4.41 -7.19
C LEU A 192 35.07 -5.24 -7.22
N ARG A 193 36.22 -4.63 -6.88
CA ARG A 193 37.51 -5.35 -6.76
C ARG A 193 37.48 -6.39 -5.63
N TYR A 194 36.83 -6.06 -4.52
CA TYR A 194 36.63 -7.00 -3.40
C TYR A 194 35.54 -8.05 -3.67
N GLN A 195 34.80 -7.93 -4.77
CA GLN A 195 33.69 -8.82 -5.12
C GLN A 195 32.63 -8.89 -4.01
N ASP A 196 32.38 -7.77 -3.32
CA ASP A 196 31.40 -7.74 -2.24
C ASP A 196 29.98 -8.02 -2.79
N PRO A 197 29.15 -8.83 -2.11
CA PRO A 197 27.76 -9.10 -2.51
C PRO A 197 26.87 -7.86 -2.65
N GLU A 198 27.21 -6.73 -2.02
CA GLU A 198 26.50 -5.46 -2.17
C GLU A 198 26.55 -4.90 -3.60
N CYS A 199 27.73 -4.99 -4.23
CA CYS A 199 28.02 -4.47 -5.57
C CYS A 199 28.13 -5.57 -6.64
N THR A 200 28.15 -6.84 -6.25
CA THR A 200 28.26 -7.98 -7.16
C THR A 200 26.90 -8.65 -7.38
N PHE A 201 26.51 -8.79 -8.64
CA PHE A 201 25.27 -9.46 -9.03
C PHE A 201 25.53 -10.96 -9.31
N LEU A 202 24.90 -11.82 -8.53
CA LEU A 202 24.91 -13.26 -8.66
C LEU A 202 23.57 -13.74 -9.20
N THR A 203 23.61 -14.57 -10.24
CA THR A 203 22.42 -15.20 -10.82
C THR A 203 21.64 -15.96 -9.73
N GLY A 204 20.32 -15.81 -9.72
CA GLY A 204 19.46 -16.46 -8.71
C GLY A 204 19.30 -15.71 -7.39
N HIS A 205 19.93 -14.54 -7.22
CA HIS A 205 19.71 -13.68 -6.05
C HIS A 205 18.74 -12.52 -6.34
N HIS A 206 18.10 -12.03 -5.28
CA HIS A 206 17.19 -10.88 -5.35
C HIS A 206 17.94 -9.56 -5.23
N TYR A 207 17.76 -8.70 -6.23
CA TYR A 207 18.33 -7.36 -6.24
C TYR A 207 17.27 -6.29 -6.45
N ASP A 208 17.59 -5.03 -6.10
CA ASP A 208 16.79 -3.87 -6.46
C ASP A 208 16.94 -3.60 -7.97
N LEU A 209 16.26 -4.41 -8.78
CA LEU A 209 16.27 -4.34 -10.24
C LEU A 209 15.18 -3.39 -10.75
N THR A 210 15.41 -2.83 -11.93
CA THR A 210 14.38 -2.05 -12.64
C THR A 210 13.32 -2.96 -13.26
N ILE A 211 13.69 -4.18 -13.63
CA ILE A 211 12.85 -5.17 -14.33
C ILE A 211 11.50 -5.46 -13.64
N PRO A 212 11.43 -5.78 -12.33
CA PRO A 212 10.17 -6.06 -11.65
C PRO A 212 9.15 -4.91 -11.71
N TYR A 213 9.60 -3.65 -11.84
CA TYR A 213 8.70 -2.50 -11.97
C TYR A 213 7.88 -2.52 -13.27
N PHE A 214 8.27 -3.34 -14.24
CA PHE A 214 7.53 -3.59 -15.48
C PHE A 214 7.00 -5.03 -15.55
N CYS A 215 7.79 -6.00 -15.08
CA CYS A 215 7.50 -7.42 -15.14
C CYS A 215 6.45 -7.88 -14.12
N GLY A 216 6.33 -7.21 -12.97
CA GLY A 216 5.31 -7.50 -11.96
C GLY A 216 5.84 -8.13 -10.69
N HIS A 217 4.96 -8.85 -10.00
CA HIS A 217 5.19 -9.40 -8.67
C HIS A 217 5.73 -10.83 -8.72
N GLU A 218 5.66 -11.50 -9.87
CA GLU A 218 6.02 -12.89 -10.04
C GLU A 218 7.49 -13.17 -9.68
N ASP A 219 7.78 -14.34 -9.12
CA ASP A 219 9.11 -14.68 -8.61
C ASP A 219 10.18 -14.57 -9.71
N PHE A 220 9.89 -15.06 -10.91
CA PHE A 220 10.81 -15.00 -12.05
C PHE A 220 11.19 -13.57 -12.44
N CYS A 221 10.35 -12.57 -12.17
CA CYS A 221 10.65 -11.15 -12.43
C CYS A 221 11.74 -10.60 -11.51
N ARG A 222 11.91 -11.21 -10.33
CA ARG A 222 12.80 -10.74 -9.25
C ARG A 222 14.18 -11.39 -9.27
N TYR A 223 14.43 -12.27 -10.24
CA TYR A 223 15.72 -12.92 -10.45
C TYR A 223 16.38 -12.40 -11.72
N ILE A 224 17.71 -12.36 -11.73
CA ILE A 224 18.49 -12.11 -12.94
C ILE A 224 18.53 -13.42 -13.74
N PHE A 225 17.62 -13.61 -14.69
CA PHE A 225 17.67 -14.70 -15.67
C PHE A 225 17.69 -14.13 -17.09
N TYR A 226 18.67 -14.58 -17.89
CA TYR A 226 19.01 -13.99 -19.20
C TYR A 226 17.93 -14.16 -20.29
N THR A 227 16.96 -15.06 -20.15
CA THR A 227 16.11 -15.47 -21.28
C THR A 227 14.63 -15.08 -21.20
N CYS A 228 14.03 -14.93 -20.01
CA CYS A 228 12.56 -14.72 -19.89
C CYS A 228 12.14 -13.25 -19.71
N ILE A 229 13.07 -12.39 -19.27
CA ILE A 229 12.77 -11.01 -18.85
C ILE A 229 12.37 -10.11 -20.04
N LEU A 230 12.98 -10.31 -21.21
CA LEU A 230 12.75 -9.45 -22.38
C LEU A 230 11.35 -9.64 -22.99
N GLN A 231 10.76 -10.84 -22.90
CA GLN A 231 9.44 -11.11 -23.46
C GLN A 231 8.30 -10.44 -22.65
N GLY A 232 8.39 -10.45 -21.31
CA GLY A 232 7.37 -9.84 -20.45
C GLY A 232 7.36 -8.31 -20.48
N ILE A 233 8.53 -7.68 -20.58
CA ILE A 233 8.66 -6.21 -20.62
C ILE A 233 8.18 -5.65 -21.97
N ALA A 234 8.58 -6.28 -23.08
CA ALA A 234 8.22 -5.81 -24.43
C ALA A 234 6.69 -5.83 -24.67
N GLY A 235 5.97 -6.74 -24.03
CA GLY A 235 4.50 -6.79 -24.09
C GLY A 235 3.80 -5.61 -23.41
N ARG A 236 4.37 -5.08 -22.32
CA ARG A 236 3.72 -4.07 -21.46
C ARG A 236 4.18 -2.64 -21.73
N VAL A 237 5.38 -2.46 -22.29
CA VAL A 237 5.95 -1.14 -22.62
C VAL A 237 5.59 -0.67 -24.04
N ARG A 238 4.65 -1.35 -24.73
CA ARG A 238 4.25 -0.94 -26.09
C ARG A 238 3.80 0.52 -26.09
N ARG A 239 4.52 1.35 -26.86
CA ARG A 239 4.17 2.74 -27.14
C ARG A 239 2.75 2.76 -27.68
N LYS A 240 1.85 3.50 -27.02
CA LYS A 240 0.76 4.15 -27.76
C LYS A 240 1.42 5.24 -28.60
N THR A 241 1.91 4.88 -29.79
CA THR A 241 2.03 5.81 -30.91
C THR A 241 0.65 6.01 -31.49
#